data_AF-A0A4Y2BGK7-F1
#
_entry.id   AF-A0A4Y2BGK7-F1
#
_cell.length_a   1.000
_cell.length_b   1.000
_cell.length_c   1.000
_cell.angle_alpha   90.00
_cell.angle_beta   90.00
_cell.angle_gamma   90.00
#
_symmetry.space_group_name_H-M   'P 1'
#
loop_
_entity.id
_entity.type
_entity.pdbx_description
1 polymer ?
#
loop_
_entity_poly.entity_id
_entity_poly.type
_entity_poly.pdbx_seq_one_letter_code
_entity_poly.pdbx_strand_id
1 'polypeptide(L)'
;MFQTYRDPVLKRKLNKLNKQIKKLDQKIETEAFTNELLNVNATDGTVWKFVTPFKKKTKSITSLNGPGVIANTDLEKANFLAESLETQFTLNNITNPDTEELVADSVMRFRTEANSVCKDFDPPLPSEALDCIKSLKINKAPGIDGINNKMIKN
;
A
#
# COMPACT_ATOMS: atom_id res chain seq x y z
N MET A 1 15.77 -38.34 -10.49
CA MET A 1 16.14 -39.73 -10.87
C MET A 1 17.07 -39.82 -12.10
N PHE A 2 16.77 -39.31 -13.30
CA PHE A 2 17.78 -39.26 -14.38
C PHE A 2 18.91 -38.25 -14.11
N GLN A 3 18.57 -37.08 -13.55
CA GLN A 3 19.56 -36.05 -13.19
C GLN A 3 20.61 -36.55 -12.19
N THR A 4 20.26 -37.56 -11.37
CA THR A 4 21.13 -38.15 -10.35
C THR A 4 21.89 -39.38 -10.86
N TYR A 5 21.23 -40.32 -11.56
CA TYR A 5 21.85 -41.58 -11.99
C TYR A 5 22.36 -41.61 -13.44
N ARG A 6 22.00 -40.63 -14.28
CA ARG A 6 22.36 -40.55 -15.72
C ARG A 6 22.05 -41.81 -16.55
N ASP A 7 21.12 -42.65 -16.12
CA ASP A 7 20.73 -43.89 -16.81
C ASP A 7 20.00 -43.61 -18.16
N PRO A 8 20.53 -44.09 -19.31
CA PRO A 8 19.91 -43.95 -20.63
C PRO A 8 18.50 -44.55 -20.75
N VAL A 9 18.20 -45.64 -20.03
CA VAL A 9 16.88 -46.30 -20.07
C VAL A 9 15.82 -45.40 -19.42
N LEU A 10 16.16 -44.80 -18.28
CA LEU A 10 15.30 -43.83 -17.60
C LEU A 10 15.08 -42.58 -18.47
N LYS A 11 16.13 -42.08 -19.14
CA LYS A 11 16.02 -40.96 -20.09
C LYS A 11 15.05 -41.27 -21.23
N ARG A 12 15.12 -42.48 -21.80
CA ARG A 12 14.23 -42.91 -22.89
C ARG A 12 12.77 -42.98 -22.44
N LYS A 13 12.51 -43.54 -21.24
CA LYS A 13 11.16 -43.58 -20.65
C LYS A 13 10.61 -42.17 -20.41
N LEU A 14 11.41 -41.29 -19.82
CA LEU A 14 11.04 -39.89 -19.57
C LEU A 14 10.72 -39.15 -20.87
N ASN A 15 11.56 -39.27 -21.90
CA ASN A 15 11.32 -38.63 -23.19
C ASN A 15 10.05 -39.14 -23.87
N LYS A 16 9.76 -40.44 -23.75
CA LYS A 16 8.53 -41.03 -24.27
C LYS A 16 7.30 -40.45 -23.57
N LEU A 17 7.30 -40.37 -22.25
CA LEU A 17 6.22 -39.77 -21.47
C LEU A 17 6.05 -38.29 -21.78
N ASN A 18 7.13 -37.52 -21.80
CA ASN A 18 7.07 -36.09 -22.15
C ASN A 18 6.52 -35.87 -23.56
N LYS A 19 6.87 -36.73 -24.52
CA LYS A 19 6.30 -36.65 -25.88
C LYS A 19 4.80 -36.94 -25.89
N GLN A 20 4.34 -37.89 -25.08
CA GLN A 20 2.91 -38.18 -24.93
C GLN A 20 2.16 -37.01 -24.28
N ILE A 21 2.70 -36.44 -23.20
CA ILE A 21 2.15 -35.25 -22.53
C ILE A 21 2.01 -34.10 -23.52
N LYS A 22 3.11 -33.71 -24.20
CA LYS A 22 3.07 -32.62 -25.19
C LYS A 22 2.04 -32.84 -26.30
N LYS A 23 1.86 -34.09 -26.75
CA LYS A 23 0.88 -34.42 -27.79
C LYS A 23 -0.55 -34.28 -27.27
N LEU A 24 -0.80 -34.69 -26.02
CA LEU A 24 -2.10 -34.53 -25.37
C LEU A 24 -2.41 -33.06 -25.10
N ASP A 25 -1.45 -32.29 -24.58
CA ASP A 25 -1.59 -30.86 -24.34
C ASP A 25 -1.95 -30.12 -25.64
N GLN A 26 -1.20 -30.37 -26.71
CA GLN A 26 -1.48 -29.75 -28.02
C GLN A 26 -2.88 -30.12 -28.53
N LYS A 27 -3.32 -31.36 -28.31
CA LYS A 27 -4.67 -31.80 -28.70
C LYS A 27 -5.74 -31.05 -27.89
N ILE A 28 -5.55 -30.93 -26.57
CA ILE A 28 -6.49 -30.20 -25.69
C ILE A 28 -6.56 -28.72 -26.09
N GLU A 29 -5.42 -28.07 -26.32
CA GLU A 29 -5.36 -26.66 -26.73
C GLU A 29 -6.05 -26.44 -28.08
N THR A 30 -5.81 -27.31 -29.06
CA THR A 30 -6.44 -27.21 -30.38
C THR A 30 -7.94 -27.48 -30.33
N GLU A 31 -8.40 -28.47 -29.56
CA GLU A 31 -9.83 -28.73 -29.36
C GLU A 31 -10.51 -27.57 -28.62
N ALA A 32 -9.91 -27.04 -27.57
CA ALA A 32 -10.44 -25.88 -26.85
C ALA A 32 -10.56 -24.65 -27.76
N PHE A 33 -9.51 -24.36 -28.54
CA PHE A 33 -9.50 -23.22 -29.47
C PHE A 33 -10.51 -23.37 -30.61
N THR A 34 -10.62 -24.57 -31.20
CA THR A 34 -11.63 -24.83 -32.25
C THR A 34 -13.05 -24.73 -31.71
N ASN A 35 -13.32 -25.26 -30.53
CA ASN A 35 -14.61 -25.11 -29.86
C ASN A 35 -14.92 -23.65 -29.54
N GLU A 36 -13.93 -22.86 -29.08
CA GLU A 36 -14.12 -21.43 -28.87
C GLU A 36 -14.50 -20.75 -30.18
N LEU A 37 -13.75 -20.97 -31.25
CA LEU A 37 -13.99 -20.37 -32.57
C LEU A 37 -15.38 -20.71 -33.15
N LEU A 38 -15.82 -21.96 -33.00
CA LEU A 38 -17.14 -22.40 -33.47
C LEU A 38 -18.30 -21.73 -32.71
N ASN A 39 -18.07 -21.36 -31.46
CA ASN A 39 -19.08 -20.73 -30.60
C ASN A 39 -19.05 -19.19 -30.65
N VAL A 40 -18.10 -18.59 -31.38
CA VAL A 40 -18.03 -17.13 -31.53
C VAL A 40 -19.14 -16.63 -32.45
N ASN A 41 -19.93 -15.68 -31.96
CA ASN A 41 -21.06 -15.06 -32.66
C ASN A 41 -21.03 -13.52 -32.55
N ALA A 42 -21.52 -12.85 -33.59
CA ALA A 42 -21.58 -11.40 -33.71
C ALA A 42 -22.68 -10.76 -32.85
N THR A 43 -23.74 -11.50 -32.50
CA THR A 43 -24.94 -10.91 -31.86
C THR A 43 -24.91 -10.94 -30.34
N ASP A 44 -24.19 -11.87 -29.72
CA ASP A 44 -24.19 -12.09 -28.26
C ASP A 44 -22.97 -11.48 -27.54
N GLY A 45 -22.11 -10.78 -28.27
CA GLY A 45 -20.90 -10.14 -27.75
C GLY A 45 -19.74 -11.10 -27.49
N THR A 46 -19.85 -12.38 -27.83
CA THR A 46 -18.73 -13.35 -27.72
C THR A 46 -17.55 -12.99 -28.63
N VAL A 47 -17.83 -12.45 -29.83
CA VAL A 47 -16.80 -11.87 -30.72
C VAL A 47 -15.94 -10.84 -29.97
N TRP A 48 -16.55 -9.96 -29.18
CA TRP A 48 -15.80 -8.94 -28.44
C TRP A 48 -14.89 -9.54 -27.38
N LYS A 49 -15.34 -10.57 -26.65
CA LYS A 49 -14.51 -11.28 -25.67
C LYS A 49 -13.32 -11.96 -26.35
N PHE A 50 -13.54 -12.58 -27.51
CA PHE A 50 -12.49 -13.24 -28.29
C PHE A 50 -11.45 -12.24 -28.81
N VAL A 51 -11.86 -11.09 -29.36
CA VAL A 51 -10.91 -10.12 -29.98
C VAL A 51 -10.19 -9.22 -28.96
N THR A 52 -10.74 -9.03 -27.76
CA THR A 52 -10.22 -8.08 -26.77
C THR A 52 -8.78 -8.38 -26.33
N PRO A 53 -8.40 -9.63 -26.00
CA PRO A 53 -7.02 -9.98 -25.68
C PRO A 53 -6.02 -9.61 -26.77
N PHE A 54 -6.35 -9.79 -28.06
CA PHE A 54 -5.47 -9.47 -29.18
C PHE A 54 -5.20 -7.96 -29.34
N LYS A 55 -6.11 -7.11 -28.87
CA LYS A 55 -5.92 -5.65 -28.87
C LYS A 55 -5.08 -5.16 -27.70
N LYS A 56 -5.01 -5.90 -26.60
CA LYS A 56 -4.28 -5.49 -25.40
C LYS A 56 -2.79 -5.80 -25.58
N LYS A 57 -1.95 -4.77 -25.49
CA LYS A 57 -0.51 -4.99 -25.30
C LYS A 57 -0.30 -5.56 -23.90
N THR A 58 -0.13 -6.87 -23.79
CA THR A 58 0.21 -7.51 -22.52
C THR A 58 1.62 -7.09 -22.14
N LYS A 59 1.74 -6.25 -21.10
CA LYS A 59 3.04 -6.05 -20.46
C LYS A 59 3.32 -7.30 -19.64
N SER A 60 4.40 -8.00 -19.95
CA SER A 60 4.88 -9.08 -19.09
C SER A 60 5.25 -8.45 -17.75
N ILE A 61 4.45 -8.71 -16.72
CA ILE A 61 4.84 -8.37 -15.35
C ILE A 61 6.01 -9.28 -15.02
N THR A 62 7.18 -8.71 -14.79
CA THR A 62 8.36 -9.47 -14.37
C THR A 62 8.12 -10.05 -12.98
N SER A 63 8.63 -11.26 -12.73
CA SER A 63 8.61 -11.85 -11.40
C SER A 63 9.26 -10.92 -10.39
N LEU A 64 8.73 -10.92 -9.16
CA LEU A 64 9.31 -10.14 -8.07
C LEU A 64 10.65 -10.79 -7.68
N ASN A 65 11.75 -10.07 -7.92
CA ASN A 65 13.10 -10.53 -7.63
C ASN A 65 13.62 -9.80 -6.40
N GLY A 66 13.94 -10.54 -5.35
CA GLY A 66 14.71 -10.03 -4.22
C GLY A 66 16.22 -10.11 -4.47
N PRO A 67 17.04 -9.78 -3.45
CA PRO A 67 18.48 -9.98 -3.50
C PRO A 67 18.83 -11.48 -3.58
N GLY A 68 18.84 -12.02 -4.81
CA GLY A 68 19.33 -13.36 -5.13
C GLY A 68 18.27 -14.46 -5.30
N VAL A 69 16.98 -14.21 -5.05
CA VAL A 69 15.91 -15.22 -5.16
C VAL A 69 14.65 -14.63 -5.81
N ILE A 70 14.02 -15.42 -6.69
CA ILE A 70 12.72 -15.08 -7.29
C ILE A 70 11.62 -15.49 -6.32
N ALA A 71 10.73 -14.55 -5.99
CA ALA A 71 9.57 -14.79 -5.13
C ALA A 71 8.49 -15.56 -5.90
N ASN A 72 8.39 -16.86 -5.64
CA ASN A 72 7.43 -17.73 -6.33
C ASN A 72 6.15 -17.90 -5.51
N THR A 73 6.25 -17.95 -4.17
CA THR A 73 5.09 -18.07 -3.27
C THR A 73 4.58 -16.69 -2.83
N ASP A 74 3.30 -16.61 -2.45
CA ASP A 74 2.73 -15.35 -1.98
C ASP A 74 3.32 -14.90 -0.64
N LEU A 75 3.74 -15.85 0.19
CA LEU A 75 4.47 -15.57 1.43
C LEU A 75 5.84 -14.94 1.14
N GLU A 76 6.60 -15.51 0.20
CA GLU A 76 7.89 -14.93 -0.24
C GLU A 76 7.69 -13.51 -0.75
N LYS A 77 6.67 -13.28 -1.58
CA LYS A 77 6.39 -11.94 -2.12
C LYS A 77 6.06 -10.94 -1.01
N ALA A 78 5.25 -11.34 -0.03
CA ALA A 78 4.89 -10.50 1.11
C ALA A 78 6.12 -10.12 1.93
N ASN A 79 6.99 -11.10 2.21
CA ASN A 79 8.24 -10.86 2.96
C ASN A 79 9.18 -9.93 2.20
N PHE A 80 9.38 -10.13 0.89
CA PHE A 80 10.22 -9.23 0.09
C PHE A 80 9.71 -7.80 0.07
N LEU A 81 8.40 -7.61 -0.05
CA LEU A 81 7.80 -6.27 0.02
C LEU A 81 7.99 -5.66 1.41
N ALA A 82 7.78 -6.44 2.48
CA ALA A 82 7.99 -5.98 3.84
C ALA A 82 9.44 -5.52 4.08
N GLU A 83 10.43 -6.35 3.75
CA GLU A 83 11.87 -6.02 3.89
C GLU A 83 12.26 -4.80 3.05
N SER A 84 11.80 -4.74 1.79
CA SER A 84 12.08 -3.60 0.91
C SER A 84 11.51 -2.31 1.46
N LEU A 85 10.27 -2.33 1.97
CA LEU A 85 9.64 -1.15 2.54
C LEU A 85 10.31 -0.75 3.86
N GLU A 86 10.56 -1.71 4.75
CA GLU A 86 11.29 -1.47 5.99
C GLU A 86 12.62 -0.76 5.74
N THR A 87 13.43 -1.28 4.80
CA THR A 87 14.71 -0.68 4.42
C THR A 87 14.55 0.74 3.90
N GLN A 88 13.56 1.00 3.04
CA GLN A 88 13.31 2.34 2.47
C GLN A 88 12.85 3.35 3.52
N PHE A 89 12.15 2.90 4.55
CA PHE A 89 11.63 3.75 5.62
C PHE A 89 12.51 3.75 6.89
N THR A 90 13.72 3.20 6.82
CA THR A 90 14.69 3.40 7.89
C THR A 90 15.09 4.88 7.95
N LEU A 91 14.99 5.49 9.14
CA LEU A 91 15.55 6.82 9.34
C LEU A 91 17.04 6.75 9.04
N ASN A 92 17.49 7.54 8.07
CA ASN A 92 18.91 7.82 7.93
C ASN A 92 19.40 8.39 9.27
N ASN A 93 20.52 7.88 9.78
CA ASN A 93 21.18 8.45 10.95
C ASN A 93 21.87 9.77 10.52
N ILE A 94 21.06 10.80 10.30
CA ILE A 94 21.49 12.18 9.99
C ILE A 94 21.56 12.97 11.30
N THR A 95 22.02 12.34 12.38
CA THR A 95 22.24 13.00 13.67
C THR A 95 23.32 14.06 13.47
N ASN A 96 22.96 15.32 13.69
CA ASN A 96 23.88 16.45 13.68
C ASN A 96 23.78 17.12 15.06
N PRO A 97 24.76 16.87 15.96
CA PRO A 97 24.73 17.37 17.34
C PRO A 97 24.52 18.89 17.42
N ASP A 98 25.16 19.65 16.54
CA ASP A 98 25.05 21.11 16.51
C ASP A 98 23.63 21.56 16.17
N THR A 99 22.97 20.85 15.23
CA THR A 99 21.59 21.16 14.84
C THR A 99 20.60 20.76 15.93
N GLU A 100 20.83 19.62 16.58
CA GLU A 100 20.00 19.15 17.68
C GLU A 100 20.08 20.08 18.89
N GLU A 101 21.28 20.55 19.24
CA GLU A 101 21.50 21.54 20.30
C GLU A 101 20.81 22.86 19.97
N LEU A 102 20.97 23.39 18.75
CA LEU A 102 20.29 24.62 18.31
C LEU A 102 18.76 24.51 18.38
N VAL A 103 18.20 23.38 17.98
CA VAL A 103 16.75 23.13 18.04
C VAL A 103 16.29 23.01 19.49
N ALA A 104 17.02 22.27 20.33
CA ALA A 104 16.71 22.12 21.75
C ALA A 104 16.72 23.47 22.47
N ASP A 105 17.73 24.30 22.23
CA ASP A 105 17.84 25.65 22.77
C ASP A 105 16.69 26.54 22.28
N SER A 106 16.37 26.50 20.98
CA SER A 106 15.26 27.28 20.43
C SER A 106 13.91 26.90 21.06
N VAL A 107 13.65 25.60 21.25
CA VAL A 107 12.42 25.11 21.89
C VAL A 107 12.39 25.51 23.36
N MET A 108 13.52 25.41 24.06
CA MET A 108 13.64 25.77 25.46
C MET A 108 13.42 27.28 25.68
N ARG A 109 14.01 28.13 24.83
CA ARG A 109 13.72 29.57 24.82
C ARG A 109 12.25 29.85 24.54
N PHE A 110 11.66 29.25 23.50
CA PHE A 110 10.24 29.47 23.18
C PHE A 110 9.32 29.13 24.37
N ARG A 111 9.57 28.00 25.04
CA ARG A 111 8.80 27.59 26.24
C ARG A 111 8.99 28.54 27.42
N THR A 112 10.19 29.09 27.58
CA THR A 112 10.52 29.98 28.71
C THR A 112 10.02 31.41 28.44
N GLU A 113 10.13 31.88 27.20
CA GLU A 113 9.61 33.17 26.72
C GLU A 113 8.07 33.18 26.67
N ALA A 114 7.43 32.06 26.31
CA ALA A 114 5.97 31.93 26.39
C ALA A 114 5.42 32.03 27.83
N ASN A 115 6.25 31.77 28.84
CA ASN A 115 5.89 31.99 30.25
C ASN A 115 6.24 33.40 30.74
N SER A 116 6.98 34.21 29.97
CA SER A 116 7.41 35.57 30.35
C SER A 116 6.64 36.69 29.66
N VAL A 117 5.69 36.39 28.78
CA VAL A 117 4.81 37.35 28.09
C VAL A 117 3.36 36.96 28.40
N CYS A 118 2.55 37.71 29.13
CA CYS A 118 2.40 39.15 29.16
C CYS A 118 1.83 39.60 30.53
N LYS A 119 2.51 40.54 31.19
CA LYS A 119 1.96 41.24 32.38
C LYS A 119 1.44 42.65 32.05
N ASP A 120 1.49 43.05 30.78
CA ASP A 120 1.21 44.42 30.34
C ASP A 120 -0.21 44.63 29.83
N PHE A 121 -1.06 43.59 29.83
CA PHE A 121 -2.48 43.74 29.57
C PHE A 121 -3.23 43.81 30.89
N ASP A 122 -4.05 44.85 31.02
CA ASP A 122 -5.07 44.85 32.05
C ASP A 122 -5.94 43.60 31.88
N PRO A 123 -6.29 42.92 32.99
CA PRO A 123 -7.22 41.81 32.93
C PRO A 123 -8.53 42.27 32.27
N PRO A 124 -9.18 41.40 31.48
CA PRO A 124 -10.39 41.77 30.76
C PRO A 124 -11.47 42.23 31.74
N LEU A 125 -12.23 43.25 31.34
CA LEU A 125 -13.33 43.74 32.16
C LEU A 125 -14.43 42.66 32.25
N PRO A 126 -15.17 42.57 33.38
CA PRO A 126 -16.28 41.64 33.51
C PRO A 126 -17.32 41.77 32.37
N SER A 127 -17.50 42.98 31.83
CA SER A 127 -18.37 43.23 30.67
C SER A 127 -17.89 42.54 29.39
N GLU A 128 -16.58 42.54 29.14
CA GLU A 128 -15.99 41.90 27.95
C GLU A 128 -16.15 40.38 28.01
N ALA A 129 -15.95 39.80 29.20
CA ALA A 129 -16.20 38.38 29.43
C ALA A 129 -17.68 38.02 29.24
N LEU A 130 -18.60 38.85 29.73
CA LEU A 130 -20.04 38.66 29.53
C LEU A 130 -20.44 38.75 28.06
N ASP A 131 -19.87 39.67 27.30
CA ASP A 131 -20.18 39.81 25.87
C ASP A 131 -19.64 38.62 25.06
N CYS A 132 -18.46 38.10 25.42
CA CYS A 132 -17.96 36.83 24.89
C CYS A 132 -18.93 35.68 25.17
N ILE A 133 -19.40 35.53 26.42
CA ILE A 133 -20.37 34.49 26.80
C ILE A 133 -21.67 34.63 26.00
N LYS A 134 -22.20 35.85 25.85
CA LYS A 134 -23.41 36.13 25.05
C LYS A 134 -23.23 35.78 23.57
N SER A 135 -22.04 35.94 23.02
CA SER A 135 -21.75 35.65 21.60
C SER A 135 -21.76 34.14 21.26
N LEU A 136 -21.67 33.25 22.26
CA LEU A 136 -21.59 31.80 22.03
C LEU A 136 -22.87 31.24 21.36
N LYS A 137 -22.70 30.41 20.33
CA LYS A 137 -23.82 29.72 19.68
C LYS A 137 -24.25 28.51 20.53
N ILE A 138 -25.52 28.48 20.96
CA ILE A 138 -26.05 27.47 21.91
C ILE A 138 -25.89 26.04 21.40
N ASN A 139 -26.08 25.82 20.09
CA ASN A 139 -26.11 24.48 19.48
C ASN A 139 -24.73 23.98 19.00
N LYS A 140 -23.64 24.46 19.59
CA LYS A 140 -22.30 23.92 19.30
C LYS A 140 -22.03 22.69 20.16
N ALA A 141 -21.33 21.72 19.57
CA ALA A 141 -20.90 20.53 20.28
C ALA A 141 -19.92 20.91 21.42
N PRO A 142 -19.96 20.22 22.56
CA PRO A 142 -19.04 20.44 23.67
C PRO A 142 -17.61 20.05 23.29
N GLY A 143 -16.63 20.61 24.01
CA GLY A 143 -15.22 20.26 23.88
C GLY A 143 -14.88 18.94 24.56
N ILE A 144 -13.58 18.68 24.71
CA ILE A 144 -13.06 17.50 25.43
C ILE A 144 -13.48 17.47 26.91
N ASP A 145 -13.80 18.64 27.46
CA ASP A 145 -14.31 18.82 28.82
C ASP A 145 -15.79 18.43 28.99
N GLY A 146 -16.52 18.23 27.89
CA GLY A 146 -17.95 17.90 27.90
C GLY A 146 -18.86 19.08 28.27
N ILE A 147 -18.34 20.30 28.43
CA ILE A 147 -19.14 21.47 28.83
C ILE A 147 -19.77 22.09 27.60
N ASN A 148 -21.10 22.24 27.60
CA ASN A 148 -21.83 22.81 26.45
C ASN A 148 -22.10 24.32 26.60
N ASN A 149 -22.29 25.01 25.48
CA ASN A 149 -22.54 26.45 25.47
C ASN A 149 -23.85 26.87 26.15
N LYS A 150 -24.80 25.95 26.32
CA LYS A 150 -26.05 26.21 27.06
C LYS A 150 -25.78 26.33 28.56
N MET A 151 -24.87 25.51 29.10
CA MET A 151 -24.45 25.54 30.51
C MET A 151 -23.66 26.81 30.83
N ILE A 152 -22.85 27.30 29.89
CA ILE A 152 -22.05 28.53 30.06
C ILE A 152 -22.92 29.80 30.07
N LYS A 153 -24.09 29.75 29.42
CA LYS A 153 -25.01 30.90 29.28
C LYS A 153 -26.09 31.01 30.35
N ASN A 154 -26.32 29.97 31.16
CA ASN A 154 -27.27 29.98 32.27
C ASN A 154 -26.65 30.59 33.53
#